data_AF-A0A8S1YM06-F1
#
_entry.id   AF-A0A8S1YM06-F1
#
_cell.length_a   1.000
_cell.length_b   1.000
_cell.length_c   1.000
_cell.angle_alpha   90.00
_cell.angle_beta   90.00
_cell.angle_gamma   90.00
#
_symmetry.space_group_name_H-M   'P 1'
#
loop_
_entity.id
_entity.type
_entity.pdbx_description
1 polymer ?
#
loop_
_entity_poly.entity_id
_entity_poly.type
_entity_poly.pdbx_seq_one_letter_code
_entity_poly.pdbx_strand_id
1 'polypeptide(L)'
;MMMNSSTDSPQLMQDLDSKPQNQQLSPLCETIISTQEFESIVWDETYTYPKQIKTKFQIKVTKGGIKYTTIDGSIHRIDDFTNIQDNPQFWVNMEQIKYCQWQGEYQENIKKIGKWTMTWNGNLLKDVGGQYSDSGQKIGQWKEIIKNYQNSAQAYEIGSYFNNVKTGLWKVIYNDKEIGEGSYNEFAVKNGKWIELSDTFWKYQSQVTLHGEYKKGTKVGQWDIYYQEVGNSIYMYQLIVL
;
A
#
# COMPACT_ATOMS: atom_id res chain seq x y z
N MET A 1 -55.47 16.98 -63.32
CA MET A 1 -54.54 16.39 -64.30
C MET A 1 -53.29 15.99 -63.53
N MET A 2 -53.17 14.71 -63.18
CA MET A 2 -52.33 13.72 -63.89
C MET A 2 -50.85 14.14 -63.90
N MET A 3 -50.08 13.55 -62.98
CA MET A 3 -49.09 12.49 -63.26
C MET A 3 -47.73 13.05 -63.70
N ASN A 4 -46.68 12.89 -62.89
CA ASN A 4 -45.71 11.82 -63.14
C ASN A 4 -44.64 11.72 -62.05
N SER A 5 -44.42 10.47 -61.69
CA SER A 5 -43.37 9.89 -60.86
C SER A 5 -42.11 9.60 -61.70
N SER A 6 -40.94 9.90 -61.17
CA SER A 6 -39.67 9.22 -61.51
C SER A 6 -38.81 9.23 -60.23
N THR A 7 -38.65 8.14 -59.49
CA THR A 7 -37.70 7.01 -59.70
C THR A 7 -36.28 7.46 -60.02
N ASP A 8 -35.52 7.78 -58.98
CA ASP A 8 -34.06 7.64 -59.01
C ASP A 8 -33.62 6.78 -57.83
N SER A 9 -33.06 5.63 -58.18
CA SER A 9 -32.46 4.63 -57.30
C SER A 9 -31.06 5.08 -56.88
N PRO A 10 -30.70 5.06 -55.58
CA PRO A 10 -29.30 5.13 -55.18
C PRO A 10 -28.65 3.74 -55.29
N GLN A 11 -27.56 3.68 -56.05
CA GLN A 11 -26.67 2.53 -56.22
C GLN A 11 -26.12 2.02 -54.88
N LEU A 12 -26.08 0.68 -54.77
CA LEU A 12 -25.29 -0.05 -53.76
C LEU A 12 -23.83 0.43 -53.78
N MET A 13 -23.36 0.93 -52.64
CA MET A 13 -21.94 1.09 -52.35
C MET A 13 -21.51 -0.13 -51.55
N GLN A 14 -20.88 -1.08 -52.24
CA GLN A 14 -20.15 -2.19 -51.64
C GLN A 14 -18.74 -1.73 -51.23
N ASP A 15 -18.27 -2.34 -50.16
CA ASP A 15 -16.88 -2.45 -49.70
C ASP A 15 -16.22 -1.22 -49.06
N LEU A 16 -15.93 -1.37 -47.76
CA LEU A 16 -14.62 -1.15 -47.14
C LEU A 16 -14.67 -1.66 -45.68
N ASP A 17 -14.74 -2.98 -45.52
CA ASP A 17 -14.60 -3.65 -44.22
C ASP A 17 -13.18 -4.25 -44.11
N SER A 18 -12.17 -3.38 -44.16
CA SER A 18 -10.78 -3.75 -43.86
C SER A 18 -10.54 -3.65 -42.35
N LYS A 19 -10.95 -4.70 -41.64
CA LYS A 19 -10.51 -4.91 -40.25
C LYS A 19 -8.97 -4.86 -40.21
N PRO A 20 -8.35 -4.03 -39.36
CA PRO A 20 -6.91 -4.05 -39.19
C PRO A 20 -6.49 -5.45 -38.68
N GLN A 21 -5.61 -6.10 -39.44
CA GLN A 21 -4.96 -7.32 -39.01
C GLN A 21 -4.22 -7.04 -37.70
N ASN A 22 -4.66 -7.68 -36.62
CA ASN A 22 -3.95 -7.72 -35.34
C ASN A 22 -2.54 -8.27 -35.61
N GLN A 23 -1.56 -7.38 -35.75
CA GLN A 23 -0.16 -7.76 -35.77
C GLN A 23 0.16 -8.34 -34.40
N GLN A 24 0.42 -9.64 -34.39
CA GLN A 24 0.84 -10.41 -33.24
C GLN A 24 2.22 -9.89 -32.83
N LEU A 25 2.25 -8.87 -31.97
CA LEU A 25 3.48 -8.32 -31.42
C LEU A 25 4.22 -9.46 -30.72
N SER A 26 5.38 -9.80 -31.27
CA SER A 26 6.35 -10.70 -30.64
C SER A 26 6.58 -10.26 -29.19
N PRO A 27 6.57 -11.17 -28.20
CA PRO A 27 6.82 -10.80 -26.81
C PRO A 27 8.24 -10.23 -26.71
N LEU A 28 8.32 -8.91 -26.57
CA LEU A 28 9.58 -8.22 -26.29
C LEU A 28 10.20 -8.88 -25.05
N CYS A 29 11.41 -9.41 -25.22
CA CYS A 29 12.12 -10.12 -24.16
C CYS A 29 12.32 -9.16 -22.96
N GLU A 30 11.60 -9.42 -21.88
CA GLU A 30 11.61 -8.57 -20.69
C GLU A 30 13.00 -8.63 -20.03
N THR A 31 13.70 -7.50 -19.96
CA THR A 31 15.02 -7.43 -19.32
C THR A 31 14.86 -7.33 -17.80
N ILE A 32 15.07 -8.44 -17.10
CA ILE A 32 15.07 -8.51 -15.63
C ILE A 32 16.35 -7.87 -15.10
N ILE A 33 16.20 -6.91 -14.19
CA ILE A 33 17.29 -6.23 -13.47
C ILE A 33 17.62 -6.99 -12.19
N SER A 34 16.59 -7.36 -11.41
CA SER A 34 16.76 -8.12 -10.18
C SER A 34 15.53 -8.97 -9.88
N THR A 35 15.71 -10.01 -9.08
CA THR A 35 14.64 -10.83 -8.52
C THR A 35 14.96 -11.13 -7.07
N GLN A 36 13.98 -10.97 -6.18
CA GLN A 36 14.12 -11.28 -4.77
C GLN A 36 12.89 -12.01 -4.25
N GLU A 37 13.10 -12.99 -3.37
CA GLU A 37 12.04 -13.74 -2.71
C GLU A 37 11.72 -13.14 -1.34
N PHE A 38 10.43 -13.11 -1.04
CA PHE A 38 9.89 -12.59 0.20
C PHE A 38 8.88 -13.56 0.80
N GLU A 39 8.71 -13.47 2.11
CA GLU A 39 7.66 -14.17 2.85
C GLU A 39 6.69 -13.14 3.43
N SER A 40 5.39 -13.42 3.29
CA SER A 40 4.32 -12.63 3.86
C SER A 40 3.42 -13.52 4.71
N ILE A 41 2.86 -12.94 5.77
CA ILE A 41 1.80 -13.57 6.55
C ILE A 41 0.48 -13.16 5.91
N VAL A 42 -0.33 -14.14 5.51
CA VAL A 42 -1.69 -13.96 5.00
C VAL A 42 -2.66 -14.64 5.95
N TRP A 43 -3.81 -14.04 6.22
CA TRP A 43 -4.88 -14.72 6.95
C TRP A 43 -5.70 -15.57 5.99
N ASP A 44 -5.81 -16.84 6.33
CA ASP A 44 -6.70 -17.78 5.66
C ASP A 44 -8.05 -17.79 6.37
N GLU A 45 -8.99 -17.02 5.83
CA GLU A 45 -10.36 -16.88 6.35
C GLU A 45 -11.27 -18.07 5.97
N THR A 46 -10.77 -19.07 5.24
CA THR A 46 -11.57 -20.26 4.88
C THR A 46 -11.81 -21.20 6.06
N TYR A 47 -11.05 -21.05 7.14
CA TYR A 47 -11.17 -21.82 8.38
C TYR A 47 -12.18 -21.19 9.33
N THR A 48 -12.89 -22.02 10.11
CA THR A 48 -13.77 -21.57 11.21
C THR A 48 -13.04 -20.65 12.19
N TYR A 49 -11.74 -20.87 12.37
CA TYR A 49 -10.83 -19.97 13.07
C TYR A 49 -9.76 -19.55 12.07
N PRO A 50 -9.79 -18.29 11.57
CA PRO A 50 -8.83 -17.87 10.58
C PRO A 50 -7.41 -18.04 11.12
N LYS A 51 -6.52 -18.52 10.26
CA LYS A 51 -5.15 -18.88 10.63
C LYS A 51 -4.16 -18.08 9.80
N GLN A 52 -3.00 -17.81 10.38
CA GLN A 52 -1.87 -17.24 9.65
C GLN A 52 -1.22 -18.31 8.79
N ILE A 53 -1.11 -18.04 7.50
CA ILE A 53 -0.32 -18.83 6.56
C ILE A 53 0.86 -18.00 6.08
N LYS A 54 2.02 -18.65 5.97
CA LYS A 54 3.20 -18.06 5.34
C LYS A 54 3.11 -18.29 3.85
N THR A 55 3.11 -17.21 3.09
CA THR A 55 3.09 -17.24 1.63
C THR A 55 4.38 -16.63 1.11
N LYS A 56 5.03 -17.33 0.18
CA LYS A 56 6.21 -16.83 -0.50
C LYS A 56 5.85 -16.21 -1.84
N PHE A 57 6.54 -15.14 -2.20
CA PHE A 57 6.37 -14.46 -3.48
C PHE A 57 7.71 -13.87 -3.94
N GLN A 58 7.78 -13.55 -5.22
CA GLN A 58 8.92 -12.94 -5.90
C GLN A 58 8.56 -11.52 -6.31
N ILE A 59 9.49 -10.60 -6.08
CA ILE A 59 9.47 -9.26 -6.68
C ILE A 59 10.52 -9.25 -7.78
N LYS A 60 10.09 -8.98 -9.01
CA LYS A 60 10.95 -8.85 -10.18
C LYS A 60 11.00 -7.39 -10.60
N VAL A 61 12.19 -6.81 -10.59
CA VAL A 61 12.44 -5.46 -11.09
C VAL A 61 12.91 -5.61 -12.53
N THR A 62 12.27 -4.92 -13.46
CA THR A 62 12.60 -4.93 -14.89
C THR A 62 12.80 -3.51 -15.37
N LYS A 63 13.27 -3.33 -16.61
CA LYS A 63 13.35 -1.99 -17.21
C LYS A 63 11.98 -1.30 -17.36
N GLY A 64 10.90 -2.07 -17.39
CA GLY A 64 9.54 -1.57 -17.56
C GLY A 64 8.77 -1.35 -16.25
N GLY A 65 9.22 -1.91 -15.13
CA GLY A 65 8.49 -1.81 -13.88
C GLY A 65 8.88 -2.82 -12.81
N ILE A 66 8.04 -2.96 -11.79
CA ILE A 66 8.09 -4.01 -10.79
C ILE A 66 6.92 -4.94 -10.99
N LYS A 67 7.20 -6.23 -10.94
CA LYS A 67 6.21 -7.30 -11.02
C LYS A 67 6.24 -8.15 -9.76
N TYR A 68 5.08 -8.33 -9.14
CA TYR A 68 4.88 -9.17 -7.97
C TYR A 68 4.24 -10.49 -8.40
N THR A 69 4.94 -11.61 -8.21
CA THR A 69 4.47 -12.95 -8.59
C THR A 69 4.55 -13.93 -7.43
N THR A 70 3.53 -14.76 -7.22
CA THR A 70 3.62 -15.94 -6.35
C THR A 70 4.56 -17.00 -6.93
N ILE A 71 4.95 -17.98 -6.10
CA ILE A 71 5.78 -19.12 -6.53
C ILE A 71 5.11 -19.91 -7.66
N ASP A 72 3.78 -20.00 -7.69
CA ASP A 72 3.03 -20.66 -8.76
C ASP A 72 2.97 -19.86 -10.08
N GLY A 73 3.55 -18.65 -10.10
CA GLY A 73 3.59 -17.77 -11.27
C GLY A 73 2.44 -16.79 -11.39
N SER A 74 1.44 -16.82 -10.50
CA SER A 74 0.33 -15.87 -10.54
C SER A 74 0.80 -14.44 -10.32
N ILE A 75 0.36 -13.51 -11.17
CA ILE A 75 0.72 -12.09 -11.09
C ILE A 75 -0.28 -11.40 -10.16
N HIS A 76 0.23 -10.73 -9.12
CA HIS A 76 -0.61 -9.97 -8.20
C HIS A 76 -0.64 -8.47 -8.49
N ARG A 77 0.46 -7.93 -9.02
CA ARG A 77 0.61 -6.50 -9.30
C ARG A 77 1.74 -6.27 -10.29
N ILE A 78 1.54 -5.26 -11.14
CA ILE A 78 2.56 -4.69 -12.00
C ILE A 78 2.53 -3.18 -11.71
N ASP A 79 3.67 -2.65 -11.27
CA ASP A 79 3.88 -1.21 -11.14
C ASP A 79 4.80 -0.77 -12.28
N ASP A 80 4.26 -0.06 -13.26
CA ASP A 80 5.06 0.55 -14.31
C ASP A 80 5.77 1.79 -13.75
N PHE A 81 7.07 1.93 -13.99
CA PHE A 81 7.77 3.20 -13.79
C PHE A 81 8.68 3.46 -14.97
N THR A 82 8.62 4.69 -15.48
CA THR A 82 9.50 5.14 -16.55
C THR A 82 10.86 5.62 -16.03
N ASN A 83 11.08 5.68 -14.70
CA ASN A 83 12.36 6.05 -14.10
C ASN A 83 12.73 5.14 -12.91
N ILE A 84 13.83 4.38 -13.07
CA ILE A 84 14.38 3.45 -12.07
C ILE A 84 15.09 4.19 -10.90
N GLN A 85 15.34 5.50 -11.03
CA GLN A 85 16.13 6.23 -10.03
C GLN A 85 15.43 6.45 -8.68
N ASP A 86 14.10 6.37 -8.63
CA ASP A 86 13.38 6.41 -7.37
C ASP A 86 13.43 5.02 -6.74
N ASN A 87 14.10 4.88 -5.60
CA ASN A 87 14.18 3.63 -4.85
C ASN A 87 12.77 3.12 -4.55
N PRO A 88 12.30 2.08 -5.25
CA PRO A 88 10.89 1.75 -5.24
C PRO A 88 10.49 1.23 -3.87
N GLN A 89 9.35 1.68 -3.37
CA GLN A 89 8.82 1.18 -2.12
C GLN A 89 8.31 -0.25 -2.33
N PHE A 90 9.05 -1.22 -1.80
CA PHE A 90 8.61 -2.62 -1.81
C PHE A 90 7.54 -2.85 -0.77
N TRP A 91 6.42 -3.42 -1.21
CA TRP A 91 5.38 -3.93 -0.34
C TRP A 91 5.71 -5.37 0.03
N VAL A 92 5.66 -5.68 1.33
CA VAL A 92 5.87 -7.04 1.85
C VAL A 92 4.58 -7.70 2.35
N ASN A 93 3.50 -6.91 2.46
CA ASN A 93 2.17 -7.40 2.80
C ASN A 93 1.39 -7.72 1.50
N MET A 94 0.94 -8.96 1.35
CA MET A 94 0.24 -9.41 0.14
C MET A 94 -1.11 -8.74 -0.11
N GLU A 95 -1.84 -8.36 0.94
CA GLU A 95 -3.08 -7.60 0.78
C GLU A 95 -2.81 -6.18 0.31
N GLN A 96 -1.77 -5.53 0.84
CA GLN A 96 -1.34 -4.22 0.34
C GLN A 96 -0.92 -4.28 -1.14
N ILE A 97 -0.14 -5.30 -1.52
CA ILE A 97 0.21 -5.52 -2.93
C ILE A 97 -1.05 -5.60 -3.79
N LYS A 98 -2.06 -6.38 -3.37
CA LYS A 98 -3.30 -6.61 -4.15
C LYS A 98 -4.23 -5.40 -4.20
N TYR A 99 -4.40 -4.71 -3.07
CA TYR A 99 -5.54 -3.81 -2.87
C TYR A 99 -5.16 -2.34 -2.78
N CYS A 100 -3.90 -1.99 -2.46
CA CYS A 100 -3.48 -0.61 -2.27
C CYS A 100 -3.16 0.06 -3.61
N GLN A 101 -3.85 1.15 -3.92
CA GLN A 101 -3.52 2.00 -5.07
C GLN A 101 -3.44 3.46 -4.65
N TRP A 102 -2.32 4.10 -4.95
CA TRP A 102 -2.11 5.52 -4.69
C TRP A 102 -2.51 6.34 -5.91
N GLN A 103 -3.19 7.46 -5.67
CA GLN A 103 -3.68 8.37 -6.70
C GLN A 103 -3.26 9.80 -6.36
N GLY A 104 -2.73 10.51 -7.35
CA GLY A 104 -2.29 11.88 -7.21
C GLY A 104 -1.66 12.37 -8.52
N GLU A 105 -1.12 13.57 -8.47
CA GLU A 105 -0.52 14.21 -9.63
C GLU A 105 0.99 13.98 -9.69
N TYR A 106 1.49 13.89 -10.91
CA TYR A 106 2.91 13.83 -11.21
C TYR A 106 3.31 15.07 -12.01
N GLN A 107 4.48 15.61 -11.70
CA GLN A 107 5.17 16.60 -12.51
C GLN A 107 6.08 15.90 -13.54
N GLU A 108 6.78 16.70 -14.35
CA GLU A 108 7.92 16.25 -15.15
C GLU A 108 8.88 15.38 -14.31
N ASN A 109 9.45 14.35 -14.96
CA ASN A 109 10.28 13.33 -14.33
C ASN A 109 9.55 12.42 -13.32
N ILE A 110 8.21 12.28 -13.43
CA ILE A 110 7.40 11.34 -12.62
C ILE A 110 7.45 11.68 -11.12
N LYS A 111 7.62 12.96 -10.82
CA LYS A 111 7.76 13.43 -9.47
C LYS A 111 6.39 13.68 -8.85
N LYS A 112 6.09 13.06 -7.72
CA LYS A 112 4.79 13.23 -7.03
C LYS A 112 4.64 14.66 -6.55
N ILE A 113 3.51 15.30 -6.84
CA ILE A 113 3.18 16.65 -6.39
C ILE A 113 1.75 16.72 -5.86
N GLY A 114 1.45 17.77 -5.09
CA GLY A 114 0.11 18.08 -4.66
C GLY A 114 -0.49 17.02 -3.71
N LYS A 115 -1.82 16.90 -3.75
CA LYS A 115 -2.56 15.99 -2.87
C LYS A 115 -2.50 14.55 -3.38
N TRP A 116 -2.18 13.64 -2.48
CA TRP A 116 -2.17 12.20 -2.74
C TRP A 116 -3.20 11.51 -1.85
N THR A 117 -3.92 10.57 -2.45
CA THR A 117 -4.96 9.77 -1.81
C THR A 117 -4.75 8.30 -2.13
N MET A 118 -5.48 7.44 -1.42
CA MET A 118 -5.31 6.00 -1.56
C MET A 118 -6.67 5.29 -1.66
N THR A 119 -6.76 4.32 -2.56
CA THR A 119 -7.85 3.36 -2.57
C THR A 119 -7.40 2.03 -1.98
N TRP A 120 -8.34 1.33 -1.36
CA TRP A 120 -8.20 -0.02 -0.87
C TRP A 120 -9.28 -0.89 -1.49
N ASN A 121 -8.87 -1.86 -2.31
CA ASN A 121 -9.78 -2.74 -3.04
C ASN A 121 -10.80 -1.92 -3.87
N GLY A 122 -10.31 -0.90 -4.58
CA GLY A 122 -11.11 0.02 -5.38
C GLY A 122 -11.87 1.10 -4.59
N ASN A 123 -11.95 1.01 -3.26
CA ASN A 123 -12.67 1.99 -2.45
C ASN A 123 -11.74 3.09 -1.95
N LEU A 124 -12.10 4.37 -2.16
CA LEU A 124 -11.35 5.50 -1.64
C LEU A 124 -11.33 5.49 -0.10
N LEU A 125 -10.14 5.46 0.50
CA LEU A 125 -10.00 5.53 1.95
C LEU A 125 -10.06 6.97 2.42
N LYS A 126 -10.96 7.23 3.38
CA LYS A 126 -11.23 8.57 3.89
C LYS A 126 -9.98 9.18 4.55
N ASP A 127 -9.60 10.35 4.04
CA ASP A 127 -8.50 11.19 4.50
C ASP A 127 -7.12 10.49 4.52
N VAL A 128 -6.97 9.33 3.87
CA VAL A 128 -5.69 8.61 3.79
C VAL A 128 -4.84 9.22 2.68
N GLY A 129 -3.59 9.54 3.02
CA GLY A 129 -2.63 10.25 2.19
C GLY A 129 -2.18 11.57 2.80
N GLY A 130 -1.77 12.49 1.95
CA GLY A 130 -1.19 13.77 2.38
C GLY A 130 -0.78 14.63 1.19
N GLN A 131 0.19 15.50 1.39
CA GLN A 131 0.65 16.43 0.35
C GLN A 131 2.14 16.26 0.05
N TYR A 132 2.47 16.28 -1.23
CA TYR A 132 3.83 16.46 -1.72
C TYR A 132 4.03 17.92 -2.13
N SER A 133 5.21 18.46 -1.83
CA SER A 133 5.68 19.73 -2.37
C SER A 133 5.97 19.64 -3.87
N ASP A 134 6.18 20.78 -4.54
CA ASP A 134 6.71 20.83 -5.91
C ASP A 134 8.14 20.23 -5.99
N SER A 135 8.84 20.20 -4.85
CA SER A 135 10.11 19.49 -4.71
C SER A 135 9.95 17.98 -4.53
N GLY A 136 8.73 17.43 -4.57
CA GLY A 136 8.46 15.99 -4.56
C GLY A 136 8.62 15.37 -3.18
N GLN A 137 8.58 16.21 -2.15
CA GLN A 137 8.81 15.80 -0.78
C GLN A 137 7.48 15.79 -0.03
N LYS A 138 7.23 14.75 0.77
CA LYS A 138 6.11 14.73 1.71
C LYS A 138 6.24 15.91 2.67
N ILE A 139 5.14 16.65 2.82
CA ILE A 139 5.01 17.80 3.71
C ILE A 139 3.68 17.75 4.45
N GLY A 140 3.62 18.43 5.60
CA GLY A 140 2.37 18.64 6.34
C GLY A 140 1.83 17.38 7.01
N GLN A 141 0.52 17.35 7.25
CA GLN A 141 -0.15 16.20 7.88
C GLN A 141 -0.31 15.05 6.90
N TRP A 142 -0.08 13.84 7.40
CA TRP A 142 -0.24 12.60 6.66
C TRP A 142 -1.02 11.60 7.52
N LYS A 143 -1.93 10.87 6.86
CA LYS A 143 -2.57 9.66 7.38
C LYS A 143 -2.12 8.50 6.51
N GLU A 144 -1.37 7.58 7.09
CA GLU A 144 -0.78 6.43 6.41
C GLU A 144 -1.38 5.14 6.95
N ILE A 145 -1.38 4.08 6.14
CA ILE A 145 -1.71 2.74 6.64
C ILE A 145 -0.50 2.12 7.33
N ILE A 146 -0.74 1.34 8.39
CA ILE A 146 0.32 0.61 9.08
C ILE A 146 0.96 -0.46 8.18
N LYS A 147 2.18 -0.91 8.53
CA LYS A 147 2.94 -1.93 7.79
C LYS A 147 2.16 -3.23 7.54
N ASN A 148 1.32 -3.64 8.49
CA ASN A 148 0.50 -4.85 8.44
C ASN A 148 -0.99 -4.55 8.16
N TYR A 149 -1.29 -3.42 7.50
CA TYR A 149 -2.66 -3.08 7.14
C TYR A 149 -3.27 -4.13 6.22
N GLN A 150 -4.46 -4.60 6.60
CA GLN A 150 -5.21 -5.66 5.94
C GLN A 150 -6.69 -5.50 6.26
N ASN A 151 -7.57 -6.26 5.58
CA ASN A 151 -9.02 -6.18 5.77
C ASN A 151 -9.43 -6.33 7.24
N SER A 152 -8.75 -7.22 7.96
CA SER A 152 -9.03 -7.49 9.36
C SER A 152 -8.17 -6.68 10.35
N ALA A 153 -7.37 -5.72 9.89
CA ALA A 153 -6.60 -4.80 10.74
C ALA A 153 -6.36 -3.46 10.04
N GLN A 154 -7.38 -2.61 10.05
CA GLN A 154 -7.34 -1.30 9.40
C GLN A 154 -6.94 -0.20 10.39
N ALA A 155 -5.66 -0.18 10.81
CA ALA A 155 -5.13 0.92 11.61
C ALA A 155 -4.31 1.90 10.76
N TYR A 156 -4.27 3.15 11.19
CA TYR A 156 -3.60 4.23 10.49
C TYR A 156 -2.59 4.92 11.39
N GLU A 157 -1.45 5.32 10.83
CA GLU A 157 -0.53 6.25 11.48
C GLU A 157 -0.85 7.68 11.02
N ILE A 158 -0.98 8.62 11.96
CA ILE A 158 -1.24 10.03 11.66
C ILE A 158 -0.15 10.88 12.27
N GLY A 159 0.46 11.75 11.48
CA GLY A 159 1.48 12.68 11.95
C GLY A 159 1.95 13.62 10.86
N SER A 160 3.08 14.28 11.09
CA SER A 160 3.60 15.30 10.19
C SER A 160 4.89 14.88 9.49
N TYR A 161 4.99 15.28 8.23
CA TYR A 161 6.21 15.24 7.45
C TYR A 161 6.78 16.65 7.25
N PHE A 162 8.11 16.73 7.30
CA PHE A 162 8.87 17.88 6.83
C PHE A 162 9.95 17.37 5.88
N ASN A 163 9.83 17.69 4.59
CA ASN A 163 10.79 17.29 3.56
C ASN A 163 11.11 15.78 3.55
N ASN A 164 10.08 14.93 3.49
CA ASN A 164 10.17 13.45 3.60
C ASN A 164 10.60 12.90 4.98
N VAL A 165 10.84 13.75 5.98
CA VAL A 165 11.20 13.32 7.35
C VAL A 165 9.94 13.28 8.22
N LYS A 166 9.63 12.13 8.85
CA LYS A 166 8.59 12.05 9.89
C LYS A 166 9.06 12.88 11.10
N THR A 167 8.24 13.82 11.55
CA THR A 167 8.57 14.74 12.65
C THR A 167 7.44 14.84 13.66
N GLY A 168 7.79 15.16 14.91
CA GLY A 168 6.84 15.41 15.98
C GLY A 168 6.05 14.17 16.39
N LEU A 169 4.86 14.40 16.96
CA LEU A 169 3.96 13.36 17.45
C LEU A 169 3.31 12.60 16.29
N TRP A 170 3.37 11.28 16.38
CA TRP A 170 2.69 10.33 15.51
C TRP A 170 1.77 9.46 16.35
N LYS A 171 0.53 9.31 15.89
CA LYS A 171 -0.53 8.56 16.56
C LYS A 171 -0.96 7.37 15.72
N VAL A 172 -1.32 6.27 16.36
CA VAL A 172 -1.94 5.12 15.70
C VAL A 172 -3.42 5.09 16.03
N ILE A 173 -4.25 5.19 14.99
CA ILE A 173 -5.70 5.20 15.09
C ILE A 173 -6.27 3.87 14.57
N TYR A 174 -7.09 3.23 15.38
CA TYR A 174 -7.83 2.01 15.03
C TYR A 174 -9.27 2.13 15.53
N ASN A 175 -10.25 1.89 14.64
CA ASN A 175 -11.68 2.06 14.93
C ASN A 175 -11.98 3.42 15.60
N ASP A 176 -11.44 4.50 15.02
CA ASP A 176 -11.57 5.89 15.51
C ASP A 176 -11.02 6.14 16.93
N LYS A 177 -10.24 5.20 17.48
CA LYS A 177 -9.58 5.33 18.78
C LYS A 177 -8.07 5.41 18.60
N GLU A 178 -7.45 6.25 19.40
CA GLU A 178 -6.00 6.27 19.56
C GLU A 178 -5.57 5.06 20.39
N ILE A 179 -4.75 4.20 19.79
CA ILE A 179 -4.25 2.96 20.41
C ILE A 179 -2.71 2.93 20.49
N GLY A 180 -2.05 3.92 19.91
CA GLY A 180 -0.60 4.04 19.94
C GLY A 180 -0.17 5.47 19.69
N GLU A 181 1.03 5.81 20.16
CA GLU A 181 1.63 7.11 19.95
C GLU A 181 3.15 7.07 20.14
N GLY A 182 3.84 8.07 19.62
CA GLY A 182 5.25 8.32 19.85
C GLY A 182 5.74 9.55 19.10
N SER A 183 6.90 10.08 19.47
CA SER A 183 7.45 11.27 18.82
C SER A 183 8.77 10.99 18.12
N TYR A 184 8.86 11.46 16.89
CA TYR A 184 10.10 11.55 16.14
C TYR A 184 10.77 12.91 16.41
N ASN A 185 12.10 12.91 16.44
CA ASN A 185 12.88 14.15 16.39
C ASN A 185 13.02 14.67 14.95
N GLU A 186 13.77 15.75 14.76
CA GLU A 186 14.05 16.40 13.48
C GLU A 186 14.83 15.53 12.47
N PHE A 187 15.34 14.37 12.90
CA PHE A 187 16.06 13.40 12.07
C PHE A 187 15.26 12.12 11.83
N ALA A 188 13.94 12.11 12.09
CA ALA A 188 13.08 10.92 12.07
C ALA A 188 13.58 9.79 12.98
N VAL A 189 14.27 10.12 14.08
CA VAL A 189 14.72 9.16 15.08
C VAL A 189 13.70 9.12 16.21
N LYS A 190 13.21 7.91 16.52
CA LYS A 190 12.33 7.65 17.67
C LYS A 190 13.06 7.95 18.98
N ASN A 191 12.43 8.71 19.87
CA ASN A 191 12.98 8.99 21.19
C ASN A 191 11.85 9.15 22.23
N GLY A 192 12.11 8.79 23.49
CA GLY A 192 11.13 8.87 24.57
C GLY A 192 10.14 7.71 24.57
N LYS A 193 8.95 7.92 25.13
CA LYS A 193 7.92 6.87 25.28
C LYS A 193 7.23 6.58 23.95
N TRP A 194 6.93 5.30 23.74
CA TRP A 194 6.24 4.79 22.55
C TRP A 194 5.23 3.73 22.91
N ILE A 195 4.11 3.75 22.20
CA ILE A 195 3.10 2.70 22.17
C ILE A 195 3.00 2.21 20.72
N GLU A 196 3.46 1.00 20.46
CA GLU A 196 3.51 0.39 19.13
C GLU A 196 2.49 -0.73 19.00
N LEU A 197 2.05 -1.00 17.77
CA LEU A 197 1.25 -2.20 17.47
C LEU A 197 2.18 -3.39 17.26
N SER A 198 1.75 -4.58 17.71
CA SER A 198 2.41 -5.82 17.32
C SER A 198 2.34 -6.04 15.80
N ASP A 199 3.37 -6.66 15.22
CA ASP A 199 3.33 -7.13 13.82
C ASP A 199 2.17 -8.11 13.58
N THR A 200 1.69 -8.80 14.63
CA THR A 200 0.54 -9.71 14.58
C THR A 200 -0.79 -9.03 14.89
N PHE A 201 -0.85 -7.69 14.90
CA PHE A 201 -2.07 -6.96 15.24
C PHE A 201 -3.24 -7.37 14.32
N TRP A 202 -4.32 -7.87 14.93
CA TRP A 202 -5.48 -8.42 14.23
C TRP A 202 -6.75 -8.25 15.04
N LYS A 203 -7.83 -7.79 14.39
CA LYS A 203 -9.12 -7.44 15.00
C LYS A 203 -9.66 -8.53 15.93
N TYR A 204 -9.56 -9.80 15.54
CA TYR A 204 -10.28 -10.90 16.19
C TYR A 204 -9.50 -11.64 17.28
N GLN A 205 -8.16 -11.61 17.26
CA GLN A 205 -7.37 -12.42 18.21
C GLN A 205 -6.11 -11.73 18.77
N SER A 206 -5.75 -10.53 18.32
CA SER A 206 -4.47 -9.94 18.71
C SER A 206 -4.51 -8.42 18.62
N GLN A 207 -5.20 -7.77 19.57
CA GLN A 207 -5.06 -6.32 19.76
C GLN A 207 -3.92 -6.06 20.75
N VAL A 208 -2.70 -6.41 20.31
CA VAL A 208 -1.49 -6.29 21.13
C VAL A 208 -0.82 -4.95 20.89
N THR A 209 -0.57 -4.21 21.96
CA THR A 209 0.27 -3.00 21.96
C THR A 209 1.51 -3.20 22.83
N LEU A 210 2.61 -2.57 22.43
CA LEU A 210 3.92 -2.65 23.07
C LEU A 210 4.28 -1.26 23.58
N HIS A 211 4.44 -1.12 24.90
CA HIS A 211 4.70 0.16 25.55
C HIS A 211 6.12 0.16 26.07
N GLY A 212 6.91 1.16 25.73
CA GLY A 212 8.28 1.24 26.21
C GLY A 212 8.96 2.54 25.81
N GLU A 213 10.29 2.53 25.88
CA GLU A 213 11.09 3.72 25.60
C GLU A 213 12.06 3.46 24.44
N TYR A 214 12.22 4.47 23.61
CA TYR A 214 13.28 4.58 22.62
C TYR A 214 14.34 5.59 23.06
N LYS A 215 15.61 5.26 22.85
CA LYS A 215 16.73 6.18 22.97
C LYS A 215 17.53 6.16 21.68
N LYS A 216 17.54 7.30 20.97
CA LYS A 216 18.24 7.45 19.67
C LYS A 216 17.88 6.35 18.66
N GLY A 217 16.59 5.99 18.58
CA GLY A 217 16.09 5.00 17.62
C GLY A 217 16.25 3.54 18.06
N THR A 218 16.82 3.29 19.23
CA THR A 218 16.94 1.94 19.81
C THR A 218 15.94 1.76 20.95
N LYS A 219 15.22 0.63 20.98
CA LYS A 219 14.39 0.24 22.12
C LYS A 219 15.28 0.04 23.35
N VAL A 220 14.91 0.62 24.48
CA VAL A 220 15.66 0.50 25.73
C VAL A 220 14.72 0.14 26.89
N GLY A 221 15.29 -0.47 27.92
CA GLY A 221 14.58 -0.79 29.16
C GLY A 221 13.50 -1.85 28.97
N GLN A 222 12.48 -1.76 29.83
CA GLN A 222 11.37 -2.70 29.85
C GLN A 222 10.31 -2.30 28.82
N TRP A 223 9.78 -3.30 28.12
CA TRP A 223 8.66 -3.15 27.20
C TRP A 223 7.47 -3.96 27.70
N ASP A 224 6.41 -3.26 28.07
CA ASP A 224 5.18 -3.87 28.54
C ASP A 224 4.29 -4.24 27.35
N ILE A 225 3.77 -5.46 27.36
CA ILE A 225 2.89 -6.02 26.34
C ILE A 225 1.47 -5.98 26.90
N TYR A 226 0.60 -5.24 26.23
CA TYR A 226 -0.81 -5.14 26.56
C TYR A 226 -1.62 -5.90 25.53
N TYR A 227 -2.43 -6.85 25.99
CA TYR A 227 -3.30 -7.65 25.15
C TYR A 227 -4.75 -7.34 25.49
N GLN A 228 -5.52 -6.91 24.50
CA GLN A 228 -6.96 -6.69 24.63
C GLN A 228 -7.72 -7.84 23.99
N GLU A 229 -8.39 -8.66 24.82
CA GLU A 229 -9.34 -9.66 24.32
C GLU A 229 -10.70 -9.03 24.01
N VAL A 230 -11.41 -9.64 23.06
CA VAL A 230 -12.83 -9.38 22.80
C VAL A 230 -13.61 -9.76 24.07
N GLY A 231 -13.88 -8.77 24.94
CA GLY A 231 -14.51 -9.01 26.25
C GLY A 231 -14.04 -8.12 27.42
N ASN A 232 -13.16 -7.13 27.17
CA ASN A 232 -12.63 -6.14 28.14
C ASN A 232 -11.55 -6.64 29.12
N SER A 233 -11.08 -7.88 29.00
CA SER A 233 -9.91 -8.33 29.77
C SER A 233 -8.63 -7.79 29.15
N ILE A 234 -7.84 -7.06 29.95
CA ILE A 234 -6.49 -6.60 29.59
C ILE A 234 -5.49 -7.48 30.34
N TYR A 235 -4.65 -8.20 29.60
CA TYR A 235 -3.53 -8.92 30.19
C TYR A 235 -2.24 -8.13 29.96
N MET A 236 -1.43 -8.02 31.02
CA MET A 236 -0.13 -7.34 31.00
C MET A 236 0.97 -8.39 31.13
N TYR A 237 1.86 -8.45 30.14
CA TYR A 237 3.09 -9.23 30.20
C TYR A 237 4.29 -8.28 30.12
N GLN A 238 5.41 -8.66 30.72
CA GLN A 238 6.64 -7.86 30.69
C GLN A 238 7.67 -8.51 29.78
N LEU A 239 8.23 -7.76 28.84
CA LEU A 239 9.38 -8.16 28.03
C LEU A 239 10.59 -7.32 28.43
N ILE A 240 11.66 -8.00 28.86
CA ILE A 240 12.95 -7.35 29.14
C ILE A 240 13.75 -7.34 27.86
N VAL A 241 14.02 -6.14 27.32
CA VAL A 241 14.97 -5.96 26.22
C VAL A 241 16.34 -5.71 26.84
N LEU A 242 17.26 -6.65 26.66
CA LEU A 242 18.64 -6.57 27.14
C LEU A 242 19.52 -5.72 26.21
#